data_AF-A0A922Z949-F1
#
_entry.id   AF-A0A922Z949-F1
#
_cell.length_a   1.000
_cell.length_b   1.000
_cell.length_c   1.000
_cell.angle_alpha   90.00
_cell.angle_beta   90.00
_cell.angle_gamma   90.00
#
_symmetry.space_group_name_H-M   'P 1'
#
loop_
_entity.id
_entity.type
_entity.pdbx_description
1 polymer ?
#
loop_
_entity_poly.entity_id
_entity_poly.type
_entity_poly.pdbx_seq_one_letter_code
_entity_poly.pdbx_strand_id
1 'polypeptide(L)'
;MGLPRTMFSKGRLLAGGVVLFALVCLVSTFDFSRGRVPQTSSPLISDVLAATTARECGRDATEVVARHLPPGIEQAAAETILAAAVIVPPQPWFWTPVNETATSWNGDTLEALRTIKITAFGTNLLRIHMTFGEGRLRRLAAEVVCRFG
;
A
#
# COMPACT_ATOMS: atom_id res chain seq x y z
N MET A 1 31.55 -10.03 56.41
CA MET A 1 30.37 -10.33 55.57
C MET A 1 30.62 -9.78 54.18
N GLY A 2 31.22 -10.58 53.29
CA GLY A 2 31.46 -10.18 51.92
C GLY A 2 30.17 -10.35 51.12
N LEU A 3 29.62 -9.25 50.62
CA LEU A 3 28.56 -9.29 49.61
C LEU A 3 29.06 -10.16 48.43
N PRO A 4 28.32 -11.20 48.01
CA PRO A 4 28.69 -11.94 46.82
C PRO A 4 28.59 -10.97 45.64
N ARG A 5 29.73 -10.60 45.06
CA ARG A 5 29.78 -10.02 43.71
C ARG A 5 29.02 -10.98 42.83
N THR A 6 27.82 -10.61 42.45
CA THR A 6 27.04 -11.25 41.41
C THR A 6 27.92 -11.32 40.18
N MET A 7 28.58 -12.45 39.98
CA MET A 7 29.13 -12.83 38.70
C MET A 7 27.91 -13.08 37.81
N PHE A 8 27.26 -12.00 37.37
CA PHE A 8 26.44 -12.01 36.18
C PHE A 8 27.41 -12.44 35.08
N SER A 9 27.45 -13.75 34.84
CA SER A 9 28.33 -14.37 33.86
C SER A 9 28.22 -13.57 32.58
N LYS A 10 29.34 -13.05 32.08
CA LYS A 10 29.41 -12.35 30.78
C LYS A 10 28.66 -13.12 29.69
N GLY A 11 28.65 -14.46 29.76
CA GLY A 11 27.90 -15.33 28.85
C GLY A 11 26.38 -15.20 28.95
N ARG A 12 25.80 -14.99 30.15
CA ARG A 12 24.34 -14.76 30.31
C ARG A 12 23.92 -13.39 29.80
N LEU A 13 24.77 -12.38 29.93
CA LEU A 13 24.53 -11.04 29.35
C LEU A 13 24.61 -11.07 27.83
N LEU A 14 25.61 -11.73 27.26
CA LEU A 14 25.75 -11.90 25.81
C LEU A 14 24.59 -12.73 25.22
N ALA A 15 24.21 -13.84 25.87
CA ALA A 15 23.06 -14.63 25.45
C ALA A 15 21.75 -13.83 25.51
N GLY A 16 21.55 -13.04 26.56
CA GLY A 16 20.41 -12.12 26.67
C GLY A 16 20.38 -11.09 25.54
N GLY A 17 21.55 -10.52 25.20
CA GLY A 17 21.68 -9.58 24.08
C GLY A 17 21.35 -10.21 22.72
N VAL A 18 21.84 -11.42 22.46
CA VAL A 18 21.55 -12.13 21.20
C VAL A 18 20.07 -12.49 21.09
N VAL A 19 19.43 -12.95 22.17
CA VAL A 19 18.00 -13.26 22.19
C VAL A 19 17.17 -12.01 21.93
N LEU A 20 17.49 -10.89 22.57
CA LEU A 20 16.81 -9.62 22.34
C LEU A 20 16.99 -9.15 20.89
N PHE A 21 18.20 -9.23 20.35
CA PHE A 21 18.48 -8.87 18.96
C PHE A 21 17.67 -9.74 17.98
N ALA A 22 17.65 -11.06 18.19
CA ALA A 22 16.88 -11.99 17.37
C ALA A 22 15.37 -11.68 17.43
N LEU A 23 14.85 -11.35 18.60
CA LEU A 23 13.45 -10.93 18.76
C LEU A 23 13.15 -9.64 17.98
N VAL A 24 14.01 -8.63 18.08
CA VAL A 24 13.86 -7.38 17.31
C VAL A 24 13.87 -7.69 15.81
N CYS A 25 14.85 -8.47 15.32
CA CYS A 25 14.90 -8.88 13.91
C CYS A 25 13.65 -9.64 13.47
N LEU A 26 13.11 -10.53 14.31
CA LEU A 26 11.88 -11.27 14.02
C LEU A 26 10.68 -10.33 13.90
N VAL A 27 10.48 -9.42 14.87
CA VAL A 27 9.36 -8.48 14.86
C VAL A 27 9.47 -7.52 13.67
N SER A 28 10.67 -6.99 13.38
CA SER A 28 10.90 -6.18 12.19
C SER A 28 10.56 -6.95 10.91
N THR A 29 11.07 -8.18 10.76
CA THR A 29 10.80 -9.03 9.58
C THR A 29 9.31 -9.35 9.43
N PHE A 30 8.64 -9.62 10.55
CA PHE A 30 7.21 -9.88 10.58
C PHE A 30 6.40 -8.65 10.16
N ASP A 31 6.76 -7.47 10.64
CA ASP A 31 6.13 -6.22 10.26
C ASP A 31 6.38 -5.86 8.78
N PHE A 32 7.60 -6.09 8.29
CA PHE A 32 7.93 -6.03 6.87
C PHE A 32 7.08 -7.00 6.02
N SER A 33 6.77 -8.19 6.56
CA SER A 33 5.93 -9.17 5.86
C SER A 33 4.47 -8.75 5.77
N ARG A 34 3.92 -8.05 6.78
CA ARG A 34 2.56 -7.50 6.73
C ARG A 34 2.40 -6.43 5.65
N GLY A 35 3.43 -5.61 5.43
CA GLY A 35 3.47 -4.68 4.28
C GLY A 35 3.46 -5.36 2.91
N ARG A 36 3.64 -6.69 2.81
CA ARG A 36 3.57 -7.43 1.54
C ARG A 36 2.16 -7.85 1.14
N VAL A 37 1.21 -7.94 2.08
CA VAL A 37 -0.18 -8.35 1.79
C VAL A 37 -1.11 -7.21 2.21
N PRO A 38 -1.40 -6.27 1.31
CA PRO A 38 -2.27 -5.15 1.61
C PRO A 38 -3.67 -5.65 1.98
N GLN A 39 -4.24 -5.07 3.04
CA GLN A 39 -5.63 -5.31 3.40
C GLN A 39 -6.50 -4.23 2.78
N THR A 40 -7.58 -4.64 2.12
CA THR A 40 -8.55 -3.73 1.51
C THR A 40 -9.93 -4.36 1.53
N SER A 41 -10.95 -3.52 1.71
CA SER A 41 -12.35 -3.89 1.46
C SER A 41 -12.79 -3.50 0.04
N SER A 42 -11.93 -2.84 -0.74
CA SER A 42 -12.24 -2.40 -2.08
C SER A 42 -12.06 -3.53 -3.09
N PRO A 43 -13.12 -3.92 -3.83
CA PRO A 43 -13.02 -4.96 -4.84
C PRO A 43 -12.10 -4.53 -6.01
N LEU A 44 -12.06 -3.22 -6.31
CA LEU A 44 -11.15 -2.66 -7.30
C LEU A 44 -9.68 -2.89 -6.91
N ILE A 45 -9.32 -2.54 -5.68
CA ILE A 45 -7.94 -2.70 -5.22
C ILE A 45 -7.58 -4.18 -5.08
N SER A 46 -8.49 -5.03 -4.59
CA SER A 46 -8.21 -6.47 -4.48
C SER A 46 -7.90 -7.10 -5.84
N ASP A 47 -8.67 -6.73 -6.88
CA ASP A 47 -8.46 -7.25 -8.23
C ASP A 47 -7.16 -6.73 -8.85
N VAL A 48 -6.84 -5.45 -8.62
CA VAL A 48 -5.56 -4.88 -9.05
C VAL A 48 -4.40 -5.60 -8.36
N LEU A 49 -4.49 -5.86 -7.06
CA LEU A 49 -3.45 -6.59 -6.31
C LEU A 49 -3.34 -8.07 -6.71
N ALA A 50 -4.45 -8.69 -7.14
CA ALA A 50 -4.44 -10.08 -7.63
C ALA A 50 -3.84 -10.17 -9.03
N ALA A 51 -4.11 -9.18 -9.89
CA ALA A 51 -3.63 -9.14 -11.26
C ALA A 51 -2.20 -8.58 -11.40
N THR A 52 -1.76 -7.76 -10.46
CA THR A 52 -0.41 -7.15 -10.46
C THR A 52 0.40 -7.74 -9.32
N THR A 53 1.56 -8.34 -9.62
CA THR A 53 2.46 -8.69 -8.53
C THR A 53 3.05 -7.39 -7.98
N ALA A 54 3.11 -7.28 -6.65
CA ALA A 54 3.39 -6.02 -5.97
C ALA A 54 4.84 -5.48 -6.11
N ARG A 55 5.57 -5.92 -7.14
CA ARG A 55 6.91 -5.48 -7.58
C ARG A 55 6.92 -4.87 -8.99
N GLU A 56 5.80 -4.90 -9.71
CA GLU A 56 5.74 -4.46 -11.11
C GLU A 56 5.29 -2.99 -11.21
N CYS A 57 6.21 -2.09 -10.87
CA CYS A 57 6.05 -0.67 -11.14
C CYS A 57 5.96 -0.43 -12.66
N GLY A 58 5.10 0.50 -13.09
CA GLY A 58 4.85 0.81 -14.51
C GLY A 58 3.96 -0.18 -15.23
N ARG A 59 3.33 -1.13 -14.53
CA ARG A 59 2.42 -2.07 -15.16
C ARG A 59 1.08 -1.41 -15.48
N ASP A 60 0.62 -1.63 -16.71
CA ASP A 60 -0.72 -1.29 -17.15
C ASP A 60 -1.75 -2.10 -16.36
N ALA A 61 -2.66 -1.40 -15.69
CA ALA A 61 -3.76 -1.95 -14.94
C ALA A 61 -5.13 -1.63 -15.59
N THR A 62 -5.14 -1.01 -16.77
CA THR A 62 -6.34 -0.51 -17.45
C THR A 62 -7.40 -1.58 -17.61
N GLU A 63 -7.03 -2.78 -18.06
CA GLU A 63 -7.98 -3.89 -18.24
C GLU A 63 -8.67 -4.29 -16.92
N VAL A 64 -7.93 -4.30 -15.82
CA VAL A 64 -8.43 -4.69 -14.50
C VAL A 64 -9.34 -3.61 -13.95
N VAL A 65 -8.93 -2.34 -14.05
CA VAL A 65 -9.71 -1.19 -13.61
C VAL A 65 -10.98 -1.05 -14.45
N ALA A 66 -10.94 -1.33 -15.74
CA ALA A 66 -12.10 -1.26 -16.65
C ALA A 66 -13.24 -2.22 -16.26
N ARG A 67 -12.95 -3.32 -15.55
CA ARG A 67 -13.99 -4.22 -15.02
C ARG A 67 -14.86 -3.56 -13.95
N HIS A 68 -14.30 -2.60 -13.21
CA HIS A 68 -14.99 -1.85 -12.17
C HIS A 68 -15.46 -0.47 -12.66
N LEU A 69 -14.75 0.11 -13.63
CA LEU A 69 -15.05 1.40 -14.25
C LEU A 69 -15.28 1.20 -15.76
N PRO A 70 -16.41 0.58 -16.15
CA PRO A 70 -16.69 0.28 -17.55
C PRO A 70 -16.94 1.57 -18.36
N PRO A 71 -16.66 1.53 -19.68
CA PRO A 71 -16.99 2.66 -20.55
C PRO A 71 -18.48 2.98 -20.48
N GLY A 72 -18.80 4.28 -20.45
CA GLY A 72 -20.17 4.77 -20.32
C GLY A 72 -20.70 4.89 -18.89
N ILE A 73 -19.94 4.50 -17.86
CA ILE A 73 -20.31 4.76 -16.46
C ILE A 73 -20.48 6.27 -16.22
N GLU A 74 -21.50 6.61 -15.43
CA GLU A 74 -21.76 7.98 -15.00
C GLU A 74 -20.64 8.49 -14.09
N GLN A 75 -20.27 9.76 -14.25
CA GLN A 75 -19.19 10.38 -13.49
C GLN A 75 -19.34 10.21 -11.98
N ALA A 76 -20.52 10.48 -11.43
CA ALA A 76 -20.77 10.36 -9.98
C ALA A 76 -20.58 8.92 -9.46
N ALA A 77 -20.91 7.92 -10.27
CA ALA A 77 -20.69 6.52 -9.91
C ALA A 77 -19.20 6.17 -9.94
N ALA A 78 -18.46 6.65 -10.96
CA ALA A 78 -17.01 6.47 -11.03
C ALA A 78 -16.29 7.11 -9.83
N GLU A 79 -16.67 8.33 -9.46
CA GLU A 79 -16.13 9.02 -8.27
C GLU A 79 -16.42 8.25 -6.98
N THR A 80 -17.63 7.70 -6.84
CA THR A 80 -18.01 6.89 -5.67
C THR A 80 -17.15 5.62 -5.56
N ILE A 81 -16.91 4.92 -6.67
CA ILE A 81 -16.05 3.74 -6.72
C ILE A 81 -14.61 4.13 -6.35
N LEU A 82 -14.11 5.25 -6.86
CA LEU A 82 -12.78 5.76 -6.52
C LEU A 82 -12.65 6.20 -5.06
N ALA A 83 -13.71 6.77 -4.47
CA ALA A 83 -13.71 7.14 -3.05
C ALA A 83 -13.67 5.91 -2.15
N ALA A 84 -14.31 4.80 -2.57
CA ALA A 84 -14.28 3.52 -1.89
C ALA A 84 -12.97 2.73 -2.12
N ALA A 85 -12.12 3.17 -3.06
CA ALA A 85 -10.84 2.53 -3.36
C ALA A 85 -9.77 2.89 -2.29
N VAL A 86 -9.89 2.28 -1.11
CA VAL A 86 -8.98 2.49 0.02
C VAL A 86 -8.37 1.18 0.53
N ILE A 87 -7.13 1.26 0.98
CA ILE A 87 -6.49 0.21 1.77
C ILE A 87 -6.56 0.54 3.26
N VAL A 88 -6.48 -0.49 4.10
CA VAL A 88 -6.21 -0.33 5.53
C VAL A 88 -4.70 -0.15 5.68
N PRO A 89 -4.20 1.01 6.16
CA PRO A 89 -2.78 1.19 6.38
C PRO A 89 -2.24 0.15 7.38
N PRO A 90 -1.04 -0.40 7.17
CA PRO A 90 -0.43 -1.27 8.16
C PRO A 90 -0.20 -0.49 9.46
N GLN A 91 -0.17 -1.18 10.60
CA GLN A 91 0.18 -0.59 11.90
C GLN A 91 1.53 -1.10 12.38
N PRO A 92 2.62 -0.62 11.78
CA PRO A 92 3.96 -0.92 12.22
C PRO A 92 4.31 -0.23 13.53
N TRP A 93 5.29 -0.77 14.25
CA TRP A 93 5.75 -0.24 15.53
C TRP A 93 6.97 0.69 15.42
N PHE A 94 7.73 0.61 14.31
CA PHE A 94 9.02 1.28 14.16
C PHE A 94 9.11 2.25 12.96
N TRP A 95 8.06 2.37 12.16
CA TRP A 95 7.97 3.32 11.05
C TRP A 95 6.54 3.86 10.94
N THR A 96 6.33 4.88 10.11
CA THR A 96 5.00 5.48 9.92
C THR A 96 4.51 5.24 8.50
N PRO A 97 3.33 4.62 8.31
CA PRO A 97 2.76 4.43 6.99
C PRO A 97 2.33 5.77 6.37
N VAL A 98 2.73 6.00 5.14
CA VAL A 98 2.27 7.15 4.34
C VAL A 98 1.18 6.67 3.39
N ASN A 99 -0.02 7.22 3.52
CA ASN A 99 -1.12 6.97 2.60
C ASN A 99 -1.29 8.19 1.69
N GLU A 100 -1.10 7.98 0.40
CA GLU A 100 -1.27 9.00 -0.62
C GLU A 100 -2.54 8.73 -1.42
N THR A 101 -3.50 9.64 -1.28
CA THR A 101 -4.76 9.59 -1.99
C THR A 101 -5.04 10.98 -2.51
N ALA A 102 -5.14 11.12 -3.84
CA ALA A 102 -5.41 12.39 -4.48
C ALA A 102 -6.42 12.22 -5.61
N THR A 103 -7.28 13.21 -5.81
CA THR A 103 -8.16 13.29 -6.97
C THR A 103 -8.04 14.71 -7.49
N SER A 104 -7.76 14.85 -8.78
CA SER A 104 -7.61 16.15 -9.42
C SER A 104 -8.35 16.18 -10.74
N TRP A 105 -9.01 17.30 -10.99
CA TRP A 105 -9.74 17.56 -12.23
C TRP A 105 -8.96 18.50 -13.13
N ASN A 106 -8.99 18.22 -14.43
CA ASN A 106 -8.50 19.10 -15.47
C ASN A 106 -9.50 19.09 -16.64
N GLY A 107 -10.44 20.03 -16.59
CA GLY A 107 -11.58 20.07 -17.52
C GLY A 107 -12.39 18.77 -17.43
N ASP A 108 -12.54 18.10 -18.57
CA ASP A 108 -13.26 16.83 -18.67
C ASP A 108 -12.44 15.59 -18.24
N THR A 109 -11.21 15.80 -17.77
CA THR A 109 -10.34 14.71 -17.33
C THR A 109 -10.23 14.67 -15.81
N LEU A 110 -10.29 13.45 -15.25
CA LEU A 110 -10.02 13.18 -13.85
C LEU A 110 -8.76 12.32 -13.75
N GLU A 111 -7.85 12.73 -12.89
CA GLU A 111 -6.74 11.90 -12.43
C GLU A 111 -6.97 11.52 -10.96
N ALA A 112 -6.96 10.22 -10.67
CA ALA A 112 -7.01 9.69 -9.32
C ALA A 112 -5.74 8.91 -9.00
N LEU A 113 -5.17 9.20 -7.84
CA LEU A 113 -4.11 8.44 -7.21
C LEU A 113 -4.67 7.74 -5.97
N ARG A 114 -4.52 6.43 -5.90
CA ARG A 114 -4.93 5.61 -4.75
C ARG A 114 -3.78 4.75 -4.29
N THR A 115 -3.43 4.83 -3.01
CA THR A 115 -2.43 3.92 -2.46
C THR A 115 -2.98 2.50 -2.44
N ILE A 116 -2.28 1.58 -3.11
CA ILE A 116 -2.64 0.15 -3.15
C ILE A 116 -1.71 -0.69 -2.28
N LYS A 117 -0.53 -0.17 -1.93
CA LYS A 117 0.41 -0.83 -1.02
C LYS A 117 1.31 0.18 -0.32
N ILE A 118 1.56 -0.05 0.97
CA ILE A 118 2.49 0.76 1.79
C ILE A 118 3.56 -0.16 2.36
N THR A 119 4.82 0.22 2.17
CA THR A 119 5.98 -0.45 2.77
C THR A 119 6.90 0.59 3.41
N ALA A 120 7.85 0.14 4.22
CA ALA A 120 8.83 1.03 4.82
C ALA A 120 9.83 1.64 3.82
N PHE A 121 9.86 1.17 2.56
CA PHE A 121 10.79 1.65 1.51
C PHE A 121 10.08 2.47 0.41
N GLY A 122 8.77 2.67 0.55
CA GLY A 122 7.96 3.32 -0.47
C GLY A 122 6.56 2.78 -0.57
N THR A 123 5.76 3.47 -1.37
CA THR A 123 4.36 3.19 -1.61
C THR A 123 4.14 2.83 -3.08
N ASN A 124 3.21 1.92 -3.32
CA ASN A 124 2.70 1.70 -4.67
C ASN A 124 1.33 2.37 -4.75
N LEU A 125 1.16 3.15 -5.81
CA LEU A 125 -0.01 3.92 -6.12
C LEU A 125 -0.64 3.34 -7.39
N LEU A 126 -1.96 3.26 -7.41
CA LEU A 126 -2.73 3.10 -8.63
C LEU A 126 -3.06 4.50 -9.14
N ARG A 127 -2.50 4.87 -10.28
CA ARG A 127 -2.87 6.08 -11.01
C ARG A 127 -3.93 5.72 -12.04
N ILE A 128 -5.02 6.46 -12.04
CA ILE A 128 -6.16 6.26 -12.94
C ILE A 128 -6.42 7.59 -13.62
N HIS A 129 -6.32 7.60 -14.94
CA HIS A 129 -6.73 8.70 -15.79
C HIS A 129 -8.06 8.35 -16.45
N MET A 130 -9.03 9.23 -16.28
CA MET A 130 -10.34 9.12 -16.89
C MET A 130 -10.63 10.37 -17.70
N THR A 131 -11.26 10.18 -18.85
CA THR A 131 -11.82 11.27 -19.64
C THR A 131 -13.31 11.06 -19.74
N PHE A 132 -14.07 12.06 -19.29
CA PHE A 132 -15.51 12.09 -19.38
C PHE A 132 -15.96 12.88 -20.62
N GLY A 133 -17.15 12.58 -21.10
CA GLY A 133 -17.82 13.35 -22.13
C GLY A 133 -19.31 13.16 -21.96
N GLU A 134 -20.05 14.27 -21.89
CA GLU A 134 -21.49 14.27 -21.58
C GLU A 134 -21.80 13.58 -20.23
N GLY A 135 -20.91 13.74 -19.24
CA GLY A 135 -21.05 13.13 -17.91
C GLY A 135 -20.72 11.63 -17.84
N ARG A 136 -20.30 11.01 -18.95
CA ARG A 136 -19.99 9.58 -19.03
C ARG A 136 -18.54 9.29 -19.36
N LEU A 137 -18.01 8.19 -18.82
CA LEU A 137 -16.64 7.76 -19.08
C LEU A 137 -16.44 7.40 -20.56
N ARG A 138 -15.51 8.08 -21.23
CA ARG A 138 -15.14 7.85 -22.64
C ARG A 138 -13.80 7.15 -22.79
N ARG A 139 -12.82 7.50 -21.96
CA ARG A 139 -11.49 6.89 -21.96
C ARG A 139 -11.03 6.62 -20.54
N LEU A 140 -10.31 5.52 -20.38
CA LEU A 140 -9.72 5.07 -19.14
C LEU A 140 -8.30 4.59 -19.43
N ALA A 141 -7.36 5.01 -18.60
CA ALA A 141 -6.02 4.45 -18.52
C ALA A 141 -5.66 4.29 -17.05
N ALA A 142 -5.01 3.20 -16.68
CA ALA A 142 -4.56 3.00 -15.32
C ALA A 142 -3.18 2.34 -15.29
N GLU A 143 -2.35 2.79 -14.36
CA GLU A 143 -1.00 2.27 -14.18
C GLU A 143 -0.67 2.15 -12.69
N VAL A 144 0.20 1.19 -12.36
CA VAL A 144 0.79 1.10 -11.02
C VAL A 144 2.08 1.92 -10.98
N VAL A 145 2.13 2.95 -10.15
CA VAL A 145 3.28 3.82 -9.96
C VAL A 145 3.93 3.51 -8.61
N CYS A 146 5.25 3.44 -8.57
CA CYS A 146 5.98 3.30 -7.32
C CYS A 146 6.63 4.62 -6.94
N ARG A 147 6.40 5.05 -5.71
CA ARG A 147 7.10 6.18 -5.10
C ARG A 147 8.02 5.63 -4.03
N PHE A 148 9.32 5.78 -4.28
CA PHE A 148 10.37 5.48 -3.32
C PHE A 148 10.69 6.75 -2.54
N GLY A 149 10.88 6.61 -1.23
CA GLY A 149 11.24 7.69 -0.31
C GLY A 149 12.54 7.39 0.41
#